data_AF-A0A1G7P762-F1
#
_entry.id   AF-A0A1G7P762-F1
#
_cell.length_a   1.000
_cell.length_b   1.000
_cell.length_c   1.000
_cell.angle_alpha   90.00
_cell.angle_beta   90.00
_cell.angle_gamma   90.00
#
_symmetry.space_group_name_H-M   'P 1'
#
loop_
_entity.id
_entity.type
_entity.pdbx_description
1 polymer ?
#
loop_
_entity_poly.entity_id
_entity_poly.type
_entity_poly.pdbx_seq_one_letter_code
_entity_poly.pdbx_strand_id
1 'polypeptide(L)'
;MGVSIMINFLRGPFGLSKNGIANPNVDLDPATGKLRFVQSTDEYKQLLQYVAKLYKDGLLDKETFTMKDTDITSKASAGLYGFLDGVDPKAVYNQDGYVGMPVIQGVNGEKLLTNIGSPLGNLGMFVLTDKAKNPEAAIRWIDHFYGDEGAKMFFMGFEGVTYQVNDKGDYEYLDAIKNNKDGLNLDQAISQYLTWPGGYYPGIVKQKFFKGAEGYPSSVKNAQDAEPFSVKMEDVWPSFNFTPEEQEELTTIQTDIQTYIDEMRDKFASGAAGFDQWDAYVKQLEQMNMKRYLEIYEAAYERYKGGK
;
A
#
# COMPACT_ATOMS: atom_id res chain seq x y z
N MET A 1 -3.41 -0.08 -12.51
CA MET A 1 -4.61 0.22 -11.69
C MET A 1 -5.79 -0.58 -12.19
N GLY A 2 -6.76 -0.87 -11.33
CA GLY A 2 -7.76 -1.92 -11.53
C GLY A 2 -7.29 -3.24 -10.90
N VAL A 3 -7.13 -4.29 -11.71
CA VAL A 3 -6.81 -5.66 -11.26
C VAL A 3 -5.57 -5.78 -10.35
N SER A 4 -4.59 -4.87 -10.51
CA SER A 4 -3.31 -4.87 -9.79
C SER A 4 -3.47 -4.79 -8.27
N ILE A 5 -4.39 -3.94 -7.81
CA ILE A 5 -4.67 -3.74 -6.38
C ILE A 5 -5.21 -5.05 -5.80
N MET A 6 -6.22 -5.63 -6.44
CA MET A 6 -6.80 -6.91 -6.03
C MET A 6 -5.74 -8.02 -6.01
N ILE A 7 -4.86 -8.08 -7.02
CA ILE A 7 -3.75 -9.02 -7.07
C ILE A 7 -2.85 -8.88 -5.83
N ASN A 8 -2.55 -7.66 -5.38
CA ASN A 8 -1.73 -7.43 -4.19
C ASN A 8 -2.38 -7.98 -2.91
N PHE A 9 -3.69 -7.78 -2.72
CA PHE A 9 -4.41 -8.37 -1.57
C PHE A 9 -4.51 -9.89 -1.62
N LEU A 10 -4.47 -10.48 -2.82
CA LEU A 10 -4.53 -11.92 -3.02
C LEU A 10 -3.17 -12.62 -2.92
N ARG A 11 -2.04 -11.91 -2.75
CA ARG A 11 -0.70 -12.53 -2.71
C ARG A 11 -0.54 -13.53 -1.57
N GLY A 12 -0.98 -13.16 -0.36
CA GLY A 12 -0.80 -13.97 0.84
C GLY A 12 -1.42 -15.37 0.77
N PRO A 13 -2.68 -15.54 0.33
CA PRO A 13 -3.28 -16.85 0.05
C PRO A 13 -2.49 -17.75 -0.92
N PHE A 14 -1.60 -17.19 -1.74
CA PHE A 14 -0.74 -17.96 -2.66
C PHE A 14 0.69 -18.13 -2.12
N GLY A 15 0.95 -17.74 -0.88
CA GLY A 15 2.27 -17.86 -0.25
C GLY A 15 3.30 -16.83 -0.77
N LEU A 16 2.83 -15.70 -1.32
CA LEU A 16 3.65 -14.64 -1.90
C LEU A 16 3.79 -13.44 -0.96
N SER A 17 4.95 -12.77 -1.04
CA SER A 17 5.23 -11.50 -0.36
C SER A 17 5.13 -11.56 1.16
N LYS A 18 5.59 -12.66 1.77
CA LYS A 18 5.59 -12.86 3.23
C LYS A 18 6.43 -11.83 4.01
N ASN A 19 7.19 -10.99 3.31
CA ASN A 19 8.01 -9.92 3.87
C ASN A 19 7.40 -8.51 3.71
N GLY A 20 6.10 -8.42 3.42
CA GLY A 20 5.40 -7.15 3.26
C GLY A 20 5.51 -6.53 1.87
N ILE A 21 5.12 -5.27 1.75
CA ILE A 21 4.84 -4.64 0.44
C ILE A 21 5.93 -3.70 -0.07
N ALA A 22 6.95 -3.37 0.74
CA ALA A 22 7.93 -2.36 0.39
C ALA A 22 8.86 -2.76 -0.78
N ASN A 23 8.94 -4.06 -1.08
CA ASN A 23 9.76 -4.64 -2.14
C ASN A 23 8.87 -5.52 -3.05
N PRO A 24 8.07 -4.92 -3.97
CA PRO A 24 6.91 -5.58 -4.57
C PRO A 24 7.23 -6.74 -5.52
N ASN A 25 8.48 -6.89 -5.95
CA ASN A 25 8.92 -7.94 -6.87
C ASN A 25 9.85 -8.97 -6.19
N VAL A 26 10.18 -8.82 -4.91
CA VAL A 26 11.17 -9.66 -4.22
C VAL A 26 10.66 -10.09 -2.85
N ASP A 27 10.71 -11.39 -2.58
CA ASP A 27 10.48 -11.97 -1.26
C ASP A 27 11.46 -13.11 -0.99
N LEU A 28 11.37 -13.74 0.19
CA LEU A 28 12.06 -14.99 0.47
C LEU A 28 11.24 -16.18 -0.07
N ASP A 29 11.92 -17.06 -0.78
CA ASP A 29 11.46 -18.42 -1.02
C ASP A 29 11.27 -19.14 0.33
N PRO A 30 10.04 -19.58 0.68
CA PRO A 30 9.78 -20.28 1.93
C PRO A 30 10.54 -21.60 2.08
N ALA A 31 10.92 -22.26 0.98
CA ALA A 31 11.61 -23.53 0.98
C ALA A 31 13.13 -23.38 1.13
N THR A 32 13.71 -22.33 0.53
CA THR A 32 15.17 -22.16 0.48
C THR A 32 15.70 -21.01 1.33
N GLY A 33 14.84 -20.07 1.74
CA GLY A 33 15.24 -18.86 2.46
C GLY A 33 16.07 -17.89 1.62
N LYS A 34 16.09 -18.05 0.29
CA LYS A 34 16.80 -17.18 -0.65
C LYS A 34 15.85 -16.16 -1.27
N LEU A 35 16.39 -15.03 -1.71
CA LEU A 35 15.60 -14.07 -2.48
C LEU A 35 15.13 -14.70 -3.79
N ARG A 36 13.88 -14.42 -4.17
CA ARG A 36 13.33 -14.81 -5.46
C ARG A 36 12.57 -13.65 -6.08
N PHE A 37 12.45 -13.69 -7.41
CA PHE A 37 11.66 -12.70 -8.15
C PHE A 37 10.20 -13.18 -8.21
N VAL A 38 9.33 -12.56 -7.41
CA VAL A 38 7.93 -12.97 -7.23
C VAL A 38 7.20 -13.18 -8.55
N GLN A 39 7.43 -12.29 -9.52
CA GLN A 39 6.67 -12.27 -10.77
C GLN A 39 7.06 -13.39 -11.75
N SER A 40 8.08 -14.20 -11.42
CA SER A 40 8.51 -15.35 -12.22
C SER A 40 8.24 -16.70 -11.54
N THR A 41 7.55 -16.72 -10.39
CA THR A 41 7.32 -17.95 -9.63
C THR A 41 6.05 -18.69 -10.07
N ASP A 42 5.97 -19.99 -9.76
CA ASP A 42 4.78 -20.80 -10.00
C ASP A 42 3.59 -20.33 -9.14
N GLU A 43 3.83 -19.82 -7.93
CA GLU A 43 2.78 -19.26 -7.08
C GLU A 43 2.15 -18.01 -7.70
N TYR A 44 2.96 -17.15 -8.33
CA TYR A 44 2.43 -16.00 -9.05
C TYR A 44 1.65 -16.41 -10.30
N LYS A 45 2.11 -17.44 -11.02
CA LYS A 45 1.34 -18.06 -12.11
C LYS A 45 -0.05 -18.51 -11.64
N GLN A 46 -0.12 -19.22 -10.52
CA GLN A 46 -1.36 -19.71 -9.94
C GLN A 46 -2.30 -18.57 -9.52
N LEU A 47 -1.75 -17.50 -8.95
CA LEU A 47 -2.51 -16.29 -8.62
C LEU A 47 -3.14 -15.69 -9.89
N LEU A 48 -2.38 -15.52 -10.96
CA LEU A 48 -2.92 -15.00 -12.22
C LEU A 48 -3.96 -15.93 -12.84
N GLN A 49 -3.79 -17.26 -12.74
CA GLN A 49 -4.79 -18.23 -13.18
C GLN A 49 -6.11 -18.08 -12.41
N TYR A 50 -6.03 -17.85 -11.10
CA TYR A 50 -7.19 -17.59 -10.26
C TYR A 50 -7.90 -16.28 -10.66
N VAL A 51 -7.15 -15.21 -10.88
CA VAL A 51 -7.71 -13.93 -11.35
C VAL A 51 -8.34 -14.07 -12.73
N ALA A 52 -7.71 -14.81 -13.65
CA ALA A 52 -8.27 -15.10 -14.96
C ALA A 52 -9.58 -15.89 -14.87
N LYS A 53 -9.69 -16.80 -13.90
CA LYS A 53 -10.94 -17.49 -13.59
C LYS A 53 -12.01 -16.52 -13.07
N LEU A 54 -11.69 -15.62 -12.13
CA LEU A 54 -12.64 -14.62 -11.63
C LEU A 54 -13.17 -13.74 -12.77
N TYR A 55 -12.29 -13.31 -13.68
CA TYR A 55 -12.69 -12.52 -14.85
C TYR A 55 -13.59 -13.33 -15.80
N LYS A 56 -13.19 -14.56 -16.14
CA LYS A 56 -13.95 -15.48 -17.00
C LYS A 56 -15.35 -15.79 -16.44
N ASP A 57 -15.46 -15.94 -15.13
CA ASP A 57 -16.72 -16.22 -14.44
C ASP A 57 -17.60 -14.96 -14.29
N GLY A 58 -17.14 -13.79 -14.73
CA GLY A 58 -17.89 -12.53 -14.67
C GLY A 58 -17.95 -11.91 -13.27
N LEU A 59 -17.03 -12.30 -12.38
CA LEU A 59 -16.94 -11.78 -11.01
C LEU A 59 -16.14 -10.48 -10.90
N LEU A 60 -15.40 -10.12 -11.95
CA LEU A 60 -14.73 -8.84 -12.07
C LEU A 60 -15.49 -7.93 -13.04
N ASP A 61 -15.39 -6.62 -12.82
CA ASP A 61 -15.89 -5.64 -13.78
C ASP A 61 -15.22 -5.86 -15.14
N LYS A 62 -16.02 -5.86 -16.22
CA LYS A 62 -15.53 -6.08 -17.58
C LYS A 62 -14.51 -5.03 -18.02
N GLU A 63 -14.56 -3.85 -17.41
CA GLU A 63 -13.65 -2.74 -17.71
C GLU A 63 -12.46 -2.69 -16.74
N THR A 64 -12.26 -3.72 -15.90
CA THR A 64 -11.24 -3.71 -14.82
C THR A 64 -9.79 -3.51 -15.29
N PHE A 65 -9.50 -3.73 -16.58
CA PHE A 65 -8.16 -3.55 -17.16
C PHE A 65 -7.99 -2.20 -17.87
N THR A 66 -9.07 -1.43 -18.05
CA THR A 66 -9.07 -0.18 -18.82
C THR A 66 -9.56 1.02 -18.00
N MET A 67 -10.23 0.79 -16.87
CA MET A 67 -10.70 1.84 -15.96
C MET A 67 -9.55 2.62 -15.33
N LYS A 68 -9.76 3.92 -15.17
CA LYS A 68 -8.93 4.80 -14.35
C LYS A 68 -9.47 4.83 -12.91
N ASP A 69 -8.67 5.33 -11.97
CA ASP A 69 -9.10 5.44 -10.56
C ASP A 69 -10.37 6.28 -10.38
N THR A 70 -10.57 7.29 -11.22
CA THR A 70 -11.79 8.10 -11.22
C THR A 70 -13.03 7.28 -11.58
N ASP A 71 -12.89 6.32 -12.48
CA ASP A 71 -13.99 5.44 -12.92
C ASP A 71 -14.33 4.45 -11.79
N ILE A 72 -13.31 3.86 -11.17
CA ILE A 72 -13.46 2.97 -10.02
C ILE A 72 -14.13 3.73 -8.87
N THR A 73 -13.63 4.91 -8.52
CA THR A 73 -14.19 5.75 -7.45
C THR A 73 -15.64 6.14 -7.74
N SER A 74 -15.97 6.47 -8.99
CA SER A 74 -17.33 6.83 -9.39
C SER A 74 -18.28 5.64 -9.28
N LYS A 75 -17.88 4.45 -9.75
CA LYS A 75 -18.68 3.22 -9.63
C LYS A 75 -18.84 2.76 -8.18
N ALA A 76 -17.79 2.88 -7.36
CA ALA A 76 -17.84 2.63 -5.93
C ALA A 76 -18.82 3.56 -5.22
N SER A 77 -18.74 4.86 -5.51
CA SER A 77 -19.66 5.88 -4.96
C SER A 77 -21.10 5.72 -5.47
N ALA A 78 -21.31 5.04 -6.59
CA ALA A 78 -22.63 4.65 -7.10
C ALA A 78 -23.16 3.32 -6.51
N GLY A 79 -22.39 2.65 -5.64
CA GLY A 79 -22.78 1.41 -4.99
C GLY A 79 -22.80 0.19 -5.92
N LEU A 80 -22.00 0.21 -7.00
CA LEU A 80 -22.04 -0.84 -8.03
C LEU A 80 -21.17 -2.06 -7.74
N TYR A 81 -20.32 -2.01 -6.72
CA TYR A 81 -19.38 -3.07 -6.40
C TYR A 81 -19.84 -3.89 -5.19
N GLY A 82 -19.91 -5.21 -5.31
CA GLY A 82 -20.11 -6.08 -4.15
C GLY A 82 -18.85 -6.23 -3.28
N PHE A 83 -17.68 -5.96 -3.86
CA PHE A 83 -16.38 -5.99 -3.21
C PHE A 83 -15.59 -4.74 -3.59
N LEU A 84 -15.04 -4.05 -2.60
CA LEU A 84 -14.30 -2.80 -2.76
C LEU A 84 -12.93 -2.93 -2.11
N ASP A 85 -11.93 -2.32 -2.75
CA ASP A 85 -10.73 -1.91 -2.03
C ASP A 85 -10.96 -0.52 -1.41
N GLY A 86 -10.52 -0.33 -0.19
CA GLY A 86 -10.66 0.93 0.54
C GLY A 86 -10.51 0.75 2.05
N VAL A 87 -9.98 1.80 2.70
CA VAL A 87 -9.81 1.82 4.16
C VAL A 87 -11.15 1.70 4.90
N ASP A 88 -12.16 2.45 4.44
CA ASP A 88 -13.53 2.39 4.95
C ASP A 88 -14.50 2.88 3.85
N PRO A 89 -15.42 2.04 3.36
CA PRO A 89 -16.33 2.42 2.28
C PRO A 89 -17.26 3.58 2.60
N LYS A 90 -17.61 3.79 3.88
CA LYS A 90 -18.44 4.92 4.30
C LYS A 90 -17.65 6.21 4.24
N ALA A 91 -16.42 6.21 4.73
CA ALA A 91 -15.55 7.39 4.70
C ALA A 91 -15.13 7.78 3.28
N VAL A 92 -14.78 6.79 2.45
CA VAL A 92 -14.18 7.03 1.12
C VAL A 92 -15.24 7.22 0.04
N TYR A 93 -16.30 6.40 0.04
CA TYR A 93 -17.28 6.33 -1.05
C TYR A 93 -18.70 6.74 -0.63
N ASN A 94 -18.90 7.13 0.64
CA ASN A 94 -20.21 7.37 1.25
C ASN A 94 -21.17 6.17 1.08
N GLN A 95 -20.63 4.95 1.14
CA GLN A 95 -21.40 3.71 0.99
C GLN A 95 -21.60 3.00 2.33
N ASP A 96 -22.84 2.59 2.59
CA ASP A 96 -23.22 1.81 3.77
C ASP A 96 -23.39 0.32 3.42
N GLY A 97 -23.42 -0.56 4.43
CA GLY A 97 -23.71 -1.99 4.26
C GLY A 97 -22.52 -2.88 3.89
N TYR A 98 -21.31 -2.33 3.84
CA TYR A 98 -20.07 -3.09 3.66
C TYR A 98 -19.53 -3.57 5.01
N VAL A 99 -18.88 -4.72 5.00
CA VAL A 99 -18.16 -5.28 6.14
C VAL A 99 -16.72 -5.54 5.74
N GLY A 100 -15.81 -5.48 6.72
CA GLY A 100 -14.41 -5.83 6.51
C GLY A 100 -14.26 -7.27 5.99
N MET A 101 -13.40 -7.45 4.96
CA MET A 101 -13.17 -8.76 4.37
C MET A 101 -12.30 -9.61 5.30
N PRO A 102 -12.71 -10.83 5.67
CA PRO A 102 -11.83 -11.73 6.39
C PRO A 102 -10.65 -12.15 5.51
N VAL A 103 -9.49 -12.42 6.14
CA VAL A 103 -8.32 -12.95 5.42
C VAL A 103 -8.69 -14.27 4.73
N ILE A 104 -8.53 -14.30 3.40
CA ILE A 104 -8.89 -15.45 2.57
C ILE A 104 -7.90 -16.58 2.79
N GLN A 105 -8.39 -17.81 2.83
CA GLN A 105 -7.55 -19.00 2.78
C GLN A 105 -7.40 -19.45 1.33
N GLY A 106 -6.16 -19.61 0.88
CA GLY A 106 -5.82 -20.11 -0.44
C GLY A 106 -6.05 -21.61 -0.59
N VAL A 107 -6.02 -22.07 -1.85
CA VAL A 107 -6.26 -23.48 -2.21
C VAL A 107 -5.19 -24.44 -1.67
N ASN A 108 -4.01 -23.92 -1.38
CA ASN A 108 -2.90 -24.64 -0.74
C ASN A 108 -3.02 -24.68 0.80
N GLY A 109 -4.07 -24.10 1.37
CA GLY A 109 -4.29 -24.01 2.81
C GLY A 109 -3.67 -22.78 3.49
N GLU A 110 -2.90 -21.96 2.76
CA GLU A 110 -2.29 -20.75 3.29
C GLU A 110 -3.37 -19.70 3.63
N LYS A 111 -3.35 -19.17 4.85
CA LYS A 111 -4.25 -18.10 5.28
C LYS A 111 -3.41 -16.99 5.89
N LEU A 112 -2.97 -16.06 5.04
CA LEU A 112 -2.01 -15.04 5.42
C LEU A 112 -2.35 -13.71 4.75
N LEU A 113 -2.35 -12.63 5.52
CA LEU A 113 -2.40 -11.25 5.03
C LEU A 113 -0.96 -10.75 4.91
N THR A 114 -0.54 -10.53 3.67
CA THR A 114 0.81 -10.07 3.33
C THR A 114 0.86 -8.62 2.85
N ASN A 115 -0.30 -7.99 2.63
CA ASN A 115 -0.42 -6.58 2.27
C ASN A 115 -0.19 -5.67 3.50
N ILE A 116 0.95 -5.86 4.18
CA ILE A 116 1.37 -5.14 5.37
C ILE A 116 2.62 -4.34 5.04
N GLY A 117 2.59 -3.05 5.37
CA GLY A 117 3.72 -2.13 5.23
C GLY A 117 4.57 -2.03 6.48
N SER A 118 5.79 -1.53 6.32
CA SER A 118 6.64 -1.16 7.45
C SER A 118 5.98 -0.04 8.27
N PRO A 119 6.13 -0.01 9.61
CA PRO A 119 5.68 1.13 10.41
C PRO A 119 6.50 2.39 10.11
N LEU A 120 7.66 2.25 9.46
CA LEU A 120 8.37 3.36 8.82
C LEU A 120 7.65 3.70 7.52
N GLY A 121 6.79 4.72 7.56
CA GLY A 121 5.89 5.07 6.46
C GLY A 121 6.61 5.40 5.15
N ASN A 122 7.25 6.57 5.07
CA ASN A 122 7.94 7.02 3.86
C ASN A 122 9.28 7.68 4.20
N LEU A 123 10.29 7.45 3.36
CA LEU A 123 11.59 8.10 3.46
C LEU A 123 11.64 9.37 2.60
N GLY A 124 12.38 10.38 3.04
CA GLY A 124 12.58 11.61 2.26
C GLY A 124 11.40 12.58 2.29
N MET A 125 10.51 12.48 3.28
CA MET A 125 9.35 13.39 3.43
C MET A 125 9.74 14.81 3.87
N PHE A 126 11.01 15.03 4.18
CA PHE A 126 11.62 16.34 4.32
C PHE A 126 13.05 16.28 3.76
N VAL A 127 13.42 17.27 2.96
CA VAL A 127 14.76 17.39 2.36
C VAL A 127 15.28 18.80 2.60
N LEU A 128 16.49 18.88 3.15
CA LEU A 128 17.20 20.13 3.34
C LEU A 128 18.16 20.35 2.17
N THR A 129 18.04 21.48 1.49
CA THR A 129 18.96 21.83 0.39
C THR A 129 20.23 22.48 0.94
N ASP A 130 21.30 22.41 0.14
CA ASP A 130 22.58 23.12 0.38
C ASP A 130 22.43 24.65 0.43
N LYS A 131 21.29 25.19 -0.03
CA LYS A 131 20.94 26.61 -0.04
C LYS A 131 20.18 27.07 1.20
N ALA A 132 19.87 26.18 2.14
CA ALA A 132 19.13 26.53 3.34
C ALA A 132 19.93 27.54 4.19
N LYS A 133 19.39 28.75 4.37
CA LYS A 133 20.07 29.83 5.12
C LYS A 133 20.15 29.57 6.62
N ASN A 134 19.21 28.81 7.18
CA ASN A 134 19.12 28.50 8.61
C ASN A 134 18.82 27.01 8.81
N PRO A 135 19.76 26.12 8.48
CA PRO A 135 19.52 24.67 8.50
C PRO A 135 19.16 24.16 9.91
N GLU A 136 19.76 24.70 10.97
CA GLU A 136 19.48 24.28 12.34
C GLU A 136 18.06 24.66 12.78
N ALA A 137 17.56 25.81 12.32
CA ALA A 137 16.18 26.21 12.60
C ALA A 137 15.18 25.33 11.86
N ALA A 138 15.47 24.97 10.60
CA ALA A 138 14.64 24.06 9.82
C ALA A 138 14.56 22.68 10.49
N ILE A 139 15.68 22.15 10.99
CA ILE A 139 15.69 20.87 11.71
C ILE A 139 14.90 20.94 13.01
N ARG A 140 15.06 21.99 13.83
CA ARG A 140 14.23 22.16 15.05
C ARG A 140 12.73 22.24 14.75
N TRP A 141 12.37 22.85 13.62
CA TRP A 141 10.97 22.93 13.19
C TRP A 141 10.41 21.56 12.77
N ILE A 142 11.19 20.73 12.07
CA ILE A 142 10.76 19.38 11.71
C ILE A 142 10.71 18.44 12.92
N ASP A 143 11.70 18.51 13.82
CA ASP A 143 11.73 17.73 15.06
C ASP A 143 10.47 17.97 15.91
N HIS A 144 9.93 19.18 15.91
CA HIS A 144 8.67 19.51 16.58
C HIS A 144 7.51 18.59 16.16
N PHE A 145 7.39 18.23 14.87
CA PHE A 145 6.33 17.33 14.37
C PHE A 145 6.47 15.87 14.83
N TYR A 146 7.60 15.50 15.44
CA TYR A 146 7.80 14.21 16.09
C TYR A 146 7.43 14.23 17.60
N GLY A 147 7.20 15.41 18.17
CA GLY A 147 6.66 15.60 19.51
C GLY A 147 5.14 15.45 19.59
N ASP A 148 4.59 15.41 20.82
CA ASP A 148 3.13 15.40 21.01
C ASP A 148 2.46 16.70 20.55
N GLU A 149 3.10 17.84 20.84
CA GLU A 149 2.59 19.16 20.47
C GLU A 149 2.52 19.32 18.95
N GLY A 150 3.60 19.01 18.24
CA GLY A 150 3.64 19.13 16.79
C GLY A 150 2.79 18.09 16.07
N ALA A 151 2.74 16.84 16.55
CA ALA A 151 1.80 15.86 16.00
C ALA A 151 0.35 16.33 16.17
N LYS A 152 -0.02 16.86 17.34
CA LYS A 152 -1.36 17.45 17.54
C LYS A 152 -1.60 18.61 16.59
N MET A 153 -0.66 19.54 16.46
CA MET A 153 -0.79 20.67 15.53
C MET A 153 -0.99 20.19 14.09
N PHE A 154 -0.18 19.23 13.64
CA PHE A 154 -0.18 18.74 12.28
C PHE A 154 -1.48 18.00 11.91
N PHE A 155 -1.98 17.16 12.83
CA PHE A 155 -3.17 16.34 12.56
C PHE A 155 -4.49 16.98 13.02
N MET A 156 -4.50 17.72 14.12
CA MET A 156 -5.73 18.30 14.67
C MET A 156 -5.91 19.77 14.26
N GLY A 157 -4.83 20.52 14.06
CA GLY A 157 -4.89 21.94 13.70
C GLY A 157 -5.08 22.86 14.91
N PHE A 158 -6.13 23.67 14.88
CA PHE A 158 -6.39 24.77 15.81
C PHE A 158 -7.68 24.53 16.61
N GLU A 159 -7.58 24.61 17.94
CA GLU A 159 -8.72 24.40 18.82
C GLU A 159 -9.80 25.47 18.61
N GLY A 160 -11.06 25.07 18.55
CA GLY A 160 -12.19 25.94 18.24
C GLY A 160 -12.34 26.30 16.76
N VAL A 161 -11.41 25.90 15.89
CA VAL A 161 -11.50 26.09 14.43
C VAL A 161 -11.62 24.77 13.70
N THR A 162 -10.72 23.83 13.98
CA THR A 162 -10.71 22.50 13.35
C THR A 162 -11.09 21.40 14.34
N TYR A 163 -10.73 21.54 15.62
CA TYR A 163 -11.00 20.53 16.64
C TYR A 163 -11.47 21.10 17.98
N GLN A 164 -12.02 20.22 18.82
CA GLN A 164 -12.31 20.45 20.24
C GLN A 164 -11.86 19.25 21.07
N VAL A 165 -11.78 19.43 22.40
CA VAL A 165 -11.59 18.34 23.36
C VAL A 165 -12.95 18.03 23.99
N ASN A 166 -13.36 16.76 23.94
CA ASN A 166 -14.61 16.33 24.54
C ASN A 166 -14.49 16.10 26.05
N ASP A 167 -15.60 15.80 26.72
CA ASP A 167 -15.66 15.58 28.17
C ASP A 167 -14.77 14.44 28.69
N LYS A 168 -14.35 13.53 27.80
CA LYS A 168 -13.44 12.40 28.12
C LYS A 168 -11.97 12.76 27.98
N GLY A 169 -11.66 13.97 27.50
CA GLY A 169 -10.30 14.41 27.19
C GLY A 169 -9.80 13.96 25.81
N ASP A 170 -10.68 13.42 24.96
CA ASP A 170 -10.33 13.03 23.60
C ASP A 170 -10.48 14.20 22.63
N TYR A 171 -9.58 14.26 21.66
CA TYR A 171 -9.65 15.23 20.57
C TYR A 171 -10.65 14.78 19.50
N GLU A 172 -11.46 15.70 19.01
CA GLU A 172 -12.37 15.44 17.89
C GLU A 172 -12.44 16.65 16.96
N TYR A 173 -12.60 16.41 15.66
CA TYR A 173 -12.91 17.49 14.74
C TYR A 173 -14.28 18.09 15.03
N LEU A 174 -14.42 19.38 14.78
CA LEU A 174 -15.69 20.09 14.91
C LEU A 174 -16.73 19.55 13.93
N ASP A 175 -18.01 19.78 14.26
CA ASP A 175 -19.13 19.37 13.42
C ASP A 175 -19.07 19.97 12.00
N ALA A 176 -18.57 21.20 11.85
CA ALA A 176 -18.37 21.83 10.54
C ALA A 176 -17.38 21.10 9.62
N ILE A 177 -16.49 20.27 10.20
CA ILE A 177 -15.58 19.39 9.45
C ILE A 177 -16.23 18.02 9.23
N LYS A 178 -16.78 17.40 10.30
CA LYS A 178 -17.35 16.04 10.24
C LYS A 178 -18.61 15.97 9.37
N ASN A 179 -19.45 16.99 9.46
CA ASN A 179 -20.74 17.13 8.79
C ASN A 179 -20.73 18.42 7.96
N ASN A 180 -19.75 18.54 7.07
CA ASN A 180 -19.55 19.74 6.26
C ASN A 180 -20.79 20.07 5.42
N LYS A 181 -21.29 21.30 5.54
CA LYS A 181 -22.56 21.74 4.92
C LYS A 181 -22.51 21.81 3.40
N ASP A 182 -21.31 21.91 2.82
CA ASP A 182 -21.10 21.94 1.37
C ASP A 182 -20.97 20.53 0.77
N GLY A 183 -21.18 19.49 1.58
CA GLY A 183 -21.16 18.09 1.15
C GLY A 183 -19.77 17.50 0.96
N LEU A 184 -18.73 18.18 1.46
CA LEU A 184 -17.36 17.67 1.45
C LEU A 184 -17.23 16.46 2.37
N ASN A 185 -16.47 15.45 1.93
CA ASN A 185 -16.05 14.39 2.83
C ASN A 185 -15.03 14.90 3.86
N LEU A 186 -14.69 14.06 4.84
CA LEU A 186 -13.79 14.45 5.93
C LEU A 186 -12.45 15.02 5.44
N ASP A 187 -11.81 14.30 4.52
CA ASP A 187 -10.51 14.66 3.97
C ASP A 187 -10.57 15.99 3.21
N GLN A 188 -11.59 16.17 2.37
CA GLN A 188 -11.81 17.41 1.63
C GLN A 188 -12.06 18.61 2.55
N ALA A 189 -12.84 18.42 3.62
CA ALA A 189 -13.14 19.48 4.58
C ALA A 189 -11.91 19.87 5.40
N ILE A 190 -11.15 18.89 5.92
CA ILE A 190 -9.96 19.18 6.72
C ILE A 190 -8.77 19.67 5.87
N SER A 191 -8.69 19.28 4.59
CA SER A 191 -7.70 19.79 3.63
C SER A 191 -7.78 21.30 3.38
N GLN A 192 -8.88 21.96 3.75
CA GLN A 192 -8.96 23.43 3.73
C GLN A 192 -8.08 24.08 4.81
N TYR A 193 -7.68 23.32 5.83
CA TYR A 193 -6.95 23.81 6.99
C TYR A 193 -5.59 23.12 7.16
N LEU A 194 -5.50 21.83 6.85
CA LEU A 194 -4.34 20.97 7.14
C LEU A 194 -3.85 20.23 5.90
N THR A 195 -2.58 19.86 5.90
CA THR A 195 -1.91 19.23 4.75
C THR A 195 -1.64 17.74 4.94
N TRP A 196 -2.14 17.14 6.02
CA TRP A 196 -1.93 15.72 6.30
C TRP A 196 -2.74 14.77 5.39
N PRO A 197 -3.96 15.11 4.90
CA PRO A 197 -4.68 14.20 4.01
C PRO A 197 -3.87 13.90 2.76
N GLY A 198 -3.83 12.63 2.36
CA GLY A 198 -2.96 12.13 1.29
C GLY A 198 -1.61 11.59 1.78
N GLY A 199 -1.22 11.80 3.04
CA GLY A 199 -0.02 11.18 3.62
C GLY A 199 1.28 11.93 3.30
N TYR A 200 2.39 11.19 3.25
CA TYR A 200 3.71 11.68 2.82
C TYR A 200 4.25 12.91 3.57
N TYR A 201 4.11 12.93 4.89
CA TYR A 201 4.55 14.04 5.74
C TYR A 201 5.70 13.67 6.69
N PRO A 202 6.56 14.64 7.06
CA PRO A 202 7.62 14.44 8.04
C PRO A 202 7.07 14.56 9.46
N GLY A 203 6.56 13.46 10.02
CA GLY A 203 6.04 13.44 11.37
C GLY A 203 5.71 12.04 11.86
N ILE A 204 5.29 11.95 13.13
CA ILE A 204 4.87 10.69 13.74
C ILE A 204 3.34 10.66 13.87
N VAL A 205 2.72 9.62 13.30
CA VAL A 205 1.29 9.37 13.51
C VAL A 205 1.07 8.84 14.92
N LYS A 206 0.22 9.53 15.69
CA LYS A 206 -0.21 9.09 17.01
C LYS A 206 -1.72 8.95 17.00
N GLN A 207 -2.21 7.75 17.35
CA GLN A 207 -3.65 7.43 17.35
C GLN A 207 -4.50 8.48 18.09
N LYS A 208 -3.94 9.10 19.14
CA LYS A 208 -4.58 10.16 19.91
C LYS A 208 -4.97 11.38 19.07
N PHE A 209 -4.15 11.74 18.07
CA PHE A 209 -4.30 12.95 17.26
C PHE A 209 -4.71 12.64 15.81
N PHE A 210 -4.65 11.39 15.38
CA PHE A 210 -5.02 11.01 14.03
C PHE A 210 -6.51 10.65 13.94
N LYS A 211 -7.22 11.26 12.98
CA LYS A 211 -8.67 11.09 12.78
C LYS A 211 -9.05 10.71 11.35
N GLY A 212 -8.12 10.11 10.60
CA GLY A 212 -8.40 9.50 9.30
C GLY A 212 -9.32 8.27 9.43
N ALA A 213 -9.80 7.80 8.28
CA ALA A 213 -10.72 6.67 8.16
C ALA A 213 -10.15 5.36 8.73
N GLU A 214 -8.83 5.23 8.81
CA GLU A 214 -8.12 4.10 9.44
C GLU A 214 -8.46 3.96 10.93
N GLY A 215 -8.80 5.08 11.58
CA GLY A 215 -9.19 5.12 12.99
C GLY A 215 -10.67 4.83 13.25
N TYR A 216 -11.48 4.59 12.21
CA TYR A 216 -12.90 4.32 12.39
C TYR A 216 -13.10 2.96 13.09
N PRO A 217 -14.16 2.80 13.91
CA PRO A 217 -14.40 1.54 14.62
C PRO A 217 -14.47 0.31 13.70
N SER A 218 -15.05 0.46 12.50
CA SER A 218 -15.10 -0.55 11.44
C SER A 218 -13.71 -0.97 10.98
N SER A 219 -12.86 0.00 10.61
CA SER A 219 -11.49 -0.20 10.15
C SER A 219 -10.61 -0.86 11.21
N VAL A 220 -10.66 -0.33 12.44
CA VAL A 220 -9.90 -0.86 13.59
C VAL A 220 -10.32 -2.29 13.91
N LYS A 221 -11.64 -2.56 13.92
CA LYS A 221 -12.14 -3.93 14.15
C LYS A 221 -11.66 -4.88 13.06
N ASN A 222 -11.73 -4.50 11.78
CA ASN A 222 -11.27 -5.34 10.69
C ASN A 222 -9.76 -5.65 10.79
N ALA A 223 -8.95 -4.65 11.16
CA ALA A 223 -7.53 -4.84 11.40
C ALA A 223 -7.27 -5.83 12.55
N GLN A 224 -8.01 -5.73 13.67
CA GLN A 224 -7.92 -6.66 14.80
C GLN A 224 -8.35 -8.09 14.43
N ASP A 225 -9.41 -8.23 13.63
CA ASP A 225 -9.87 -9.54 13.16
C ASP A 225 -8.84 -10.19 12.20
N ALA A 226 -8.10 -9.38 11.44
CA ALA A 226 -7.08 -9.83 10.50
C ALA A 226 -5.71 -10.11 11.16
N GLU A 227 -5.38 -9.43 12.26
CA GLU A 227 -4.09 -9.51 12.97
C GLU A 227 -3.59 -10.96 13.22
N PRO A 228 -4.41 -11.93 13.67
CA PRO A 228 -3.97 -13.31 13.87
C PRO A 228 -3.50 -14.03 12.59
N PHE A 229 -3.86 -13.49 11.42
CA PHE A 229 -3.52 -14.03 10.12
C PHE A 229 -2.56 -13.11 9.35
N SER A 230 -1.99 -12.08 9.97
CA SER A 230 -1.03 -11.19 9.31
C SER A 230 0.40 -11.71 9.41
N VAL A 231 1.23 -11.34 8.43
CA VAL A 231 2.68 -11.46 8.59
C VAL A 231 3.12 -10.73 9.86
N LYS A 232 4.07 -11.31 10.59
CA LYS A 232 4.59 -10.66 11.78
C LYS A 232 5.38 -9.42 11.40
N MET A 233 5.25 -8.37 12.19
CA MET A 233 5.94 -7.11 11.91
C MET A 233 7.48 -7.25 11.86
N GLU A 234 8.04 -8.23 12.59
CA GLU A 234 9.48 -8.55 12.56
C GLU A 234 9.96 -9.13 11.21
N ASP A 235 9.04 -9.71 10.43
CA ASP A 235 9.31 -10.29 9.11
C ASP A 235 9.09 -9.28 7.97
N VAL A 236 8.43 -8.15 8.25
CA VAL A 236 8.13 -7.09 7.28
C VAL A 236 9.39 -6.27 6.99
N TRP A 237 9.79 -6.22 5.73
CA TRP A 237 10.93 -5.43 5.30
C TRP A 237 10.55 -3.98 5.03
N PRO A 238 11.42 -3.01 5.40
CA PRO A 238 11.36 -1.69 4.81
C PRO A 238 11.86 -1.74 3.36
N SER A 239 11.77 -0.62 2.65
CA SER A 239 12.53 -0.45 1.41
C SER A 239 14.03 -0.58 1.71
N PHE A 240 14.75 -1.33 0.89
CA PHE A 240 16.19 -1.48 1.07
C PHE A 240 16.95 -0.23 0.60
N ASN A 241 18.10 0.01 1.24
CA ASN A 241 19.02 1.05 0.81
C ASN A 241 19.98 0.50 -0.24
N PHE A 242 20.02 1.16 -1.39
CA PHE A 242 20.92 0.88 -2.51
C PHE A 242 22.08 1.87 -2.51
N THR A 243 23.25 1.46 -3.01
CA THR A 243 24.32 2.43 -3.33
C THR A 243 23.89 3.30 -4.51
N PRO A 244 24.52 4.48 -4.74
CA PRO A 244 24.19 5.29 -5.91
C PRO A 244 24.29 4.52 -7.24
N GLU A 245 25.31 3.67 -7.39
CA GLU A 245 25.55 2.87 -8.60
C GLU A 245 24.49 1.77 -8.76
N GLU A 246 24.14 1.08 -7.67
CA GLU A 246 23.06 0.09 -7.66
C GLU A 246 21.72 0.73 -7.97
N GLN A 247 21.45 1.91 -7.42
CA GLN A 247 20.19 2.64 -7.65
C GLN A 247 20.06 3.09 -9.10
N GLU A 248 21.14 3.58 -9.71
CA GLU A 248 21.17 3.97 -11.13
C GLU A 248 20.85 2.76 -12.02
N GLU A 249 21.57 1.65 -11.82
CA GLU A 249 21.37 0.42 -12.59
C GLU A 249 19.95 -0.16 -12.38
N LEU A 250 19.49 -0.20 -11.12
CA LEU A 250 18.18 -0.72 -10.77
C LEU A 250 17.05 0.10 -11.42
N THR A 251 17.19 1.43 -11.46
CA THR A 251 16.17 2.32 -12.05
C THR A 251 15.99 2.03 -13.54
N THR A 252 17.09 1.80 -14.27
CA THR A 252 17.05 1.41 -15.68
C THR A 252 16.37 0.05 -15.87
N ILE A 253 16.80 -0.97 -15.11
CA ILE A 253 16.25 -2.33 -15.24
C ILE A 253 14.76 -2.38 -14.85
N GLN A 254 14.40 -1.72 -13.74
CA GLN A 254 13.06 -1.79 -13.16
C GLN A 254 11.99 -1.20 -14.06
N THR A 255 12.28 -0.10 -14.78
CA THR A 255 11.28 0.58 -15.62
C THR A 255 10.77 -0.35 -16.73
N ASP A 256 11.70 -0.99 -17.44
CA ASP A 256 11.37 -1.89 -18.55
C ASP A 256 10.71 -3.17 -18.04
N ILE A 257 11.32 -3.80 -17.02
CA ILE A 257 10.78 -5.02 -16.40
C ILE A 257 9.35 -4.79 -15.90
N GLN A 258 9.09 -3.69 -15.18
CA GLN A 258 7.79 -3.43 -14.60
C GLN A 258 6.73 -3.22 -15.68
N THR A 259 7.07 -2.49 -16.75
CA THR A 259 6.17 -2.30 -17.90
C THR A 259 5.77 -3.64 -18.51
N TYR A 260 6.74 -4.53 -18.75
CA TYR A 260 6.48 -5.86 -19.31
C TYR A 260 5.66 -6.75 -18.36
N ILE A 261 5.94 -6.72 -17.06
CA ILE A 261 5.15 -7.42 -16.03
C ILE A 261 3.71 -6.95 -16.05
N ASP A 262 3.48 -5.64 -16.05
CA ASP A 262 2.12 -5.07 -16.01
C ASP A 262 1.33 -5.46 -17.27
N GLU A 263 1.93 -5.35 -18.45
CA GLU A 263 1.29 -5.78 -19.70
C GLU A 263 0.95 -7.27 -19.72
N MET A 264 1.89 -8.13 -19.33
CA MET A 264 1.68 -9.58 -19.38
C MET A 264 0.73 -10.05 -18.29
N ARG A 265 0.79 -9.46 -17.09
CA ARG A 265 -0.20 -9.67 -16.03
C ARG A 265 -1.61 -9.42 -16.55
N ASP A 266 -1.84 -8.27 -17.19
CA ASP A 266 -3.16 -7.90 -17.67
C ASP A 266 -3.61 -8.81 -18.83
N LYS A 267 -2.68 -9.23 -19.71
CA LYS A 267 -2.97 -10.23 -20.77
C LYS A 267 -3.33 -11.61 -20.20
N PHE A 268 -2.58 -12.11 -19.21
CA PHE A 268 -2.89 -13.40 -18.58
C PHE A 268 -4.21 -13.34 -17.79
N ALA A 269 -4.41 -12.28 -17.01
CA ALA A 269 -5.62 -12.10 -16.19
C ALA A 269 -6.89 -11.86 -17.02
N SER A 270 -6.79 -11.21 -18.19
CA SER A 270 -7.93 -11.06 -19.10
C SER A 270 -8.17 -12.27 -20.01
N GLY A 271 -7.22 -13.21 -20.06
CA GLY A 271 -7.22 -14.34 -20.98
C GLY A 271 -6.78 -14.00 -22.41
N ALA A 272 -6.29 -12.77 -22.66
CA ALA A 272 -5.71 -12.38 -23.95
C ALA A 272 -4.39 -13.12 -24.26
N ALA A 273 -3.68 -13.59 -23.23
CA ALA A 273 -2.58 -14.55 -23.35
C ALA A 273 -2.89 -15.82 -22.55
N GLY A 274 -2.56 -16.98 -23.13
CA GLY A 274 -2.69 -18.28 -22.48
C GLY A 274 -1.46 -18.61 -21.62
N PHE A 275 -1.65 -19.41 -20.57
CA PHE A 275 -0.57 -19.81 -19.65
C PHE A 275 0.44 -20.81 -20.25
N ASP A 276 0.20 -21.30 -21.47
CA ASP A 276 1.20 -21.96 -22.31
C ASP A 276 2.36 -21.03 -22.70
N GLN A 277 2.14 -19.70 -22.66
CA GLN A 277 3.17 -18.69 -22.91
C GLN A 277 4.00 -18.33 -21.67
N TRP A 278 3.72 -18.94 -20.52
CA TRP A 278 4.37 -18.60 -19.24
C TRP A 278 5.89 -18.71 -19.29
N ASP A 279 6.41 -19.80 -19.83
CA ASP A 279 7.87 -20.05 -19.86
C ASP A 279 8.57 -19.04 -20.77
N ALA A 280 7.91 -18.60 -21.85
CA ALA A 280 8.40 -17.54 -22.71
C ALA A 280 8.41 -16.19 -21.98
N TYR A 281 7.39 -15.91 -21.17
CA TYR A 281 7.33 -14.72 -20.30
C TYR A 281 8.47 -14.70 -19.28
N VAL A 282 8.71 -15.80 -18.57
CA VAL A 282 9.80 -15.89 -17.59
C VAL A 282 11.16 -15.72 -18.27
N LYS A 283 11.36 -16.37 -19.44
CA LYS A 283 12.59 -16.20 -20.23
C LYS A 283 12.79 -14.76 -20.70
N GLN A 284 11.72 -14.06 -21.05
CA GLN A 284 11.81 -12.64 -21.40
C GLN A 284 12.25 -11.79 -20.20
N LEU A 285 11.75 -12.07 -18.98
CA LEU A 285 12.23 -11.39 -17.77
C LEU A 285 13.73 -11.62 -17.55
N GLU A 286 14.22 -12.85 -17.75
CA GLU A 286 15.66 -13.15 -17.68
C GLU A 286 16.48 -12.32 -18.68
N GLN A 287 15.99 -12.19 -19.92
CA GLN A 287 16.61 -11.34 -20.95
C GLN A 287 16.57 -9.84 -20.63
N MET A 288 15.61 -9.42 -19.81
CA MET A 288 15.47 -8.05 -19.32
C MET A 288 16.29 -7.79 -18.05
N ASN A 289 17.30 -8.63 -17.77
CA ASN A 289 18.21 -8.50 -16.62
C ASN A 289 17.55 -8.78 -15.25
N MET A 290 16.50 -9.61 -15.18
CA MET A 290 15.90 -10.05 -13.89
C MET A 290 16.94 -10.66 -12.93
N LYS A 291 17.94 -11.39 -13.45
CA LYS A 291 19.02 -11.93 -12.61
C LYS A 291 19.82 -10.81 -11.94
N ARG A 292 20.19 -9.78 -12.71
CA ARG A 292 20.95 -8.64 -12.18
C ARG A 292 20.13 -7.81 -11.19
N TYR A 293 18.83 -7.66 -11.46
CA TYR A 293 17.88 -7.08 -10.52
C TYR A 293 17.93 -7.80 -9.16
N LEU A 294 17.87 -9.14 -9.16
CA LEU A 294 17.98 -9.92 -7.93
C LEU A 294 19.34 -9.80 -7.24
N GLU A 295 20.45 -9.80 -7.99
CA GLU A 295 21.80 -9.61 -7.41
C GLU A 295 21.94 -8.28 -6.66
N ILE A 296 21.36 -7.19 -7.20
CA ILE A 296 21.33 -5.88 -6.52
C ILE A 296 20.50 -5.96 -5.23
N TYR A 297 19.34 -6.62 -5.28
CA TYR A 297 18.51 -6.84 -4.08
C TYR A 297 19.19 -7.74 -3.05
N GLU A 298 19.94 -8.76 -3.47
CA GLU A 298 20.72 -9.62 -2.57
C GLU A 298 21.78 -8.81 -1.82
N ALA A 299 22.55 -7.97 -2.53
CA ALA A 299 23.53 -7.09 -1.90
C ALA A 299 22.88 -6.12 -0.89
N ALA A 300 21.74 -5.54 -1.25
CA ALA A 300 20.98 -4.65 -0.36
C ALA A 300 20.38 -5.38 0.85
N TYR A 301 19.91 -6.60 0.66
CA TYR A 301 19.40 -7.46 1.72
C TYR A 301 20.49 -7.90 2.71
N GLU A 302 21.69 -8.23 2.21
CA GLU A 302 22.82 -8.55 3.09
C GLU A 302 23.25 -7.33 3.92
N ARG A 303 23.27 -6.12 3.34
CA ARG A 303 23.49 -4.89 4.11
C ARG A 303 22.42 -4.65 5.16
N TYR A 304 21.16 -4.87 4.81
CA TYR A 304 20.04 -4.77 5.75
C TYR A 304 20.19 -5.75 6.93
N LYS A 305 20.53 -7.02 6.68
CA LYS A 305 20.75 -8.02 7.73
C LYS A 305 22.01 -7.74 8.57
N GLY A 306 23.08 -7.29 7.93
CA GLY A 306 24.36 -7.00 8.58
C GLY A 306 24.41 -5.67 9.34
N GLY A 307 23.47 -4.77 9.07
CA GLY A 307 23.33 -3.46 9.72
C GLY A 307 22.51 -3.46 11.02
N LYS A 308 22.25 -4.63 11.61
CA LYS A 308 21.67 -4.75 12.97
C LYS A 308 22.71 -4.47 14.05
#